data_AF-A0A3D1CMH1-F1
#
_entry.id   AF-A0A3D1CMH1-F1
#
_cell.length_a   1.000
_cell.length_b   1.000
_cell.length_c   1.000
_cell.angle_alpha   90.00
_cell.angle_beta   90.00
_cell.angle_gamma   90.00
#
_symmetry.space_group_name_H-M   'P 1'
#
loop_
_entity.id
_entity.type
_entity.pdbx_description
1 polymer ?
#
loop_
_entity_poly.entity_id
_entity_poly.type
_entity_poly.pdbx_seq_one_letter_code
_entity_poly.pdbx_strand_id
1 'polypeptide(L)'
;IMPIAVAHGEGRIDFSEGGSMSDALVAMRYVDHYGQPTERYPFNPNGSANGHNGFTTTDGRVTILMPHPERVIRSVQHSWYPDDWGKDAPWLRVFHNARRWVG
;
A
#
# COMPACT_ATOMS: atom_id res chain seq x y z
N ILE A 1 9.63 4.88 -2.48
CA ILE A 1 9.24 4.29 -1.18
C ILE A 1 8.79 5.43 -0.29
N MET A 2 7.69 5.26 0.44
CA MET A 2 7.09 6.31 1.26
C MET A 2 6.21 5.68 2.35
N PRO A 3 6.02 6.33 3.51
CA PRO A 3 5.16 5.81 4.57
C PRO A 3 3.68 5.89 4.19
N ILE A 4 2.87 5.04 4.82
CA ILE A 4 1.41 5.02 4.68
C ILE A 4 0.79 4.62 6.02
N ALA A 5 -0.42 5.11 6.31
CA ALA A 5 -1.16 4.68 7.49
C ALA A 5 -1.59 3.21 7.38
N VAL A 6 -1.32 2.45 8.44
CA VAL A 6 -1.76 1.05 8.57
C VAL A 6 -2.55 0.92 9.87
N ALA A 7 -3.76 0.35 9.79
CA ALA A 7 -4.66 0.22 10.93
C ALA A 7 -5.63 -0.95 10.72
N HIS A 8 -5.18 -2.19 10.95
CA HIS A 8 -5.99 -3.40 10.81
C HIS A 8 -5.56 -4.48 11.81
N GLY A 9 -6.50 -5.37 12.18
CA GLY A 9 -6.21 -6.59 12.94
C GLY A 9 -6.07 -7.85 12.06
N GLU A 10 -6.68 -7.84 10.88
CA GLU A 10 -6.86 -9.03 10.01
C GLU A 10 -6.31 -8.78 8.60
N GLY A 11 -5.15 -8.11 8.50
CA GLY A 11 -4.57 -7.74 7.20
C GLY A 11 -3.57 -8.74 6.61
N ARG A 12 -3.37 -9.90 7.25
CA ARG A 12 -2.43 -10.91 6.76
C ARG A 12 -3.01 -11.60 5.53
N ILE A 13 -2.24 -11.62 4.45
CA ILE A 13 -2.63 -12.34 3.23
C ILE A 13 -2.56 -13.84 3.48
N ASP A 14 -3.61 -14.54 3.08
CA ASP A 14 -3.72 -15.98 3.14
C ASP A 14 -4.34 -16.51 1.84
N PHE A 15 -3.68 -17.51 1.25
CA PHE A 15 -4.10 -18.20 0.03
C PHE A 15 -4.59 -19.64 0.33
N SER A 16 -4.71 -20.02 1.60
CA SER A 16 -5.10 -21.38 2.02
C SER A 16 -6.50 -21.79 1.52
N GLU A 17 -7.44 -20.85 1.48
CA GLU A 17 -8.84 -21.07 1.09
C GLU A 17 -9.09 -20.84 -0.42
N GLY A 18 -8.08 -20.37 -1.17
CA GLY A 18 -8.23 -20.17 -2.61
C GLY A 18 -7.24 -19.19 -3.23
N GLY A 19 -7.12 -19.27 -4.56
CA GLY A 19 -6.16 -18.51 -5.34
C GLY A 19 -4.72 -19.03 -5.18
N SER A 20 -3.77 -18.31 -5.78
CA SER A 20 -2.35 -18.62 -5.64
C SER A 20 -1.55 -17.32 -5.58
N MET A 21 -0.51 -17.31 -4.75
CA MET A 21 0.46 -16.22 -4.70
C MET A 21 1.16 -16.02 -6.05
N SER A 22 1.34 -17.06 -6.86
CA SER A 22 1.93 -16.96 -8.21
C SER A 22 1.05 -16.19 -9.19
N ASP A 23 -0.26 -16.26 -9.00
CA ASP A 23 -1.24 -15.73 -9.94
C ASP A 23 -1.69 -14.31 -9.53
N ALA A 24 -1.39 -13.93 -8.29
CA ALA A 24 -1.74 -12.64 -7.73
C ALA A 24 -0.87 -11.51 -8.31
N LEU A 25 -1.51 -10.49 -8.87
CA LEU A 25 -0.83 -9.30 -9.39
C LEU A 25 -0.59 -8.29 -8.27
N VAL A 26 0.63 -8.28 -7.73
CA VAL A 26 1.03 -7.45 -6.59
C VAL A 26 1.19 -5.99 -7.00
N ALA A 27 0.43 -5.10 -6.35
CA ALA A 27 0.50 -3.66 -6.56
C ALA A 27 1.39 -2.94 -5.53
N MET A 28 1.49 -3.46 -4.31
CA MET A 28 2.23 -2.83 -3.21
C MET A 28 2.87 -3.83 -2.27
N ARG A 29 3.99 -3.42 -1.66
CA ARG A 29 4.75 -4.20 -0.68
C ARG A 29 5.20 -3.35 0.50
N TYR A 30 5.19 -3.94 1.69
CA TYR A 30 5.95 -3.47 2.85
C TYR A 30 7.44 -3.72 2.62
N VAL A 31 8.24 -2.74 3.02
CA VAL A 31 9.70 -2.77 2.94
C VAL A 31 10.30 -2.35 4.27
N ASP A 32 11.52 -2.79 4.55
CA ASP A 32 12.30 -2.28 5.68
C ASP A 32 12.86 -0.86 5.39
N HIS A 33 13.60 -0.29 6.34
CA HIS A 33 14.18 1.06 6.18
C HIS A 33 15.33 1.12 5.17
N TYR A 34 15.80 -0.02 4.65
CA TYR A 34 16.73 -0.10 3.52
C TYR A 34 16.00 -0.30 2.18
N GLY A 35 14.67 -0.32 2.19
CA GLY A 35 13.83 -0.46 1.02
C GLY A 35 13.71 -1.89 0.48
N GLN A 36 14.11 -2.89 1.26
CA GLN A 36 13.99 -4.30 0.87
C GLN A 36 12.61 -4.85 1.28
N PRO A 37 11.87 -5.56 0.39
CA PRO A 37 10.66 -6.27 0.77
C PRO A 37 10.91 -7.17 1.97
N THR A 38 9.99 -7.16 2.93
CA THR A 38 10.22 -7.82 4.21
C THR A 38 8.98 -8.47 4.79
N GLU A 39 9.20 -9.51 5.58
CA GLU A 39 8.20 -10.19 6.42
C GLU A 39 8.43 -9.88 7.91
N ARG A 40 9.47 -9.10 8.23
CA ARG A 40 9.88 -8.81 9.59
C ARG A 40 8.96 -7.76 10.23
N TYR A 41 8.37 -8.10 11.36
CA TYR A 41 7.65 -7.16 12.22
C TYR A 41 8.63 -6.12 12.84
N PRO A 42 8.25 -4.83 12.97
CA PRO A 42 6.99 -4.21 12.55
C PRO A 42 6.99 -3.65 11.12
N PHE A 43 8.10 -3.74 10.36
CA PHE A 43 8.20 -3.20 9.00
C PHE A 43 7.14 -3.80 8.07
N ASN A 44 6.86 -5.09 8.25
CA ASN A 44 5.64 -5.74 7.81
C ASN A 44 4.75 -5.99 9.03
N PRO A 45 3.65 -5.24 9.21
CA PRO A 45 2.87 -5.26 10.45
C PRO A 45 1.95 -6.47 10.59
N ASN A 46 1.71 -7.23 9.51
CA ASN A 46 0.75 -8.33 9.51
C ASN A 46 1.36 -9.68 9.10
N GLY A 47 2.65 -9.72 8.74
CA GLY A 47 3.37 -10.93 8.40
C GLY A 47 3.01 -11.51 7.03
N SER A 48 2.44 -10.72 6.12
CA SER A 48 2.14 -11.17 4.76
C SER A 48 3.41 -11.54 4.00
N ALA A 49 3.40 -12.67 3.31
CA ALA A 49 4.55 -13.18 2.57
C ALA A 49 5.07 -12.15 1.55
N ASN A 50 6.40 -12.07 1.41
CA ASN A 50 7.11 -11.15 0.52
C ASN A 50 6.72 -9.66 0.66
N GLY A 51 6.16 -9.28 1.82
CA GLY A 51 5.68 -7.94 2.10
C GLY A 51 4.37 -7.56 1.41
N HIS A 52 3.68 -8.46 0.71
CA HIS A 52 2.49 -8.10 -0.06
C HIS A 52 1.44 -7.38 0.79
N ASN A 53 0.81 -6.33 0.25
CA ASN A 53 -0.27 -5.61 0.95
C ASN A 53 -1.28 -4.92 0.02
N GLY A 54 -1.22 -5.24 -1.28
CA GLY A 54 -2.10 -4.68 -2.29
C GLY A 54 -2.03 -5.45 -3.59
N PHE A 55 -3.17 -5.58 -4.26
CA PHE A 55 -3.33 -6.35 -5.50
C PHE A 55 -4.18 -5.60 -6.52
N THR A 56 -4.04 -5.95 -7.79
CA THR A 56 -4.85 -5.38 -8.88
C THR A 56 -5.36 -6.47 -9.84
N THR A 57 -6.35 -6.14 -10.67
CA THR A 57 -6.83 -7.01 -11.75
C THR A 57 -5.92 -6.97 -12.97
N THR A 58 -6.03 -7.95 -13.87
CA THR A 58 -5.22 -8.03 -15.11
C THR A 58 -5.39 -6.82 -16.03
N ASP A 59 -6.54 -6.14 -15.96
CA ASP A 59 -6.83 -4.91 -16.70
C ASP A 59 -6.59 -3.63 -15.88
N GLY A 60 -6.13 -3.75 -14.63
CA GLY A 60 -5.78 -2.63 -13.74
C GLY A 60 -6.94 -1.77 -13.27
N ARG A 61 -8.20 -2.11 -13.60
CA ARG A 61 -9.37 -1.27 -13.27
C ARG A 61 -9.77 -1.36 -11.81
N VAL A 62 -9.41 -2.46 -11.14
CA VAL A 62 -9.70 -2.66 -9.71
C VAL A 62 -8.39 -2.94 -8.98
N THR A 63 -8.13 -2.14 -7.94
CA THR A 63 -6.98 -2.29 -7.07
C THR A 63 -7.45 -2.26 -5.63
N ILE A 64 -7.04 -3.25 -4.84
CA ILE A 64 -7.35 -3.38 -3.42
C ILE A 64 -6.07 -3.22 -2.60
N LEU A 65 -6.17 -2.53 -1.46
CA LEU A 65 -5.05 -2.21 -0.59
C LEU A 65 -5.49 -2.41 0.87
N MET A 66 -4.61 -2.98 1.70
CA MET A 66 -4.81 -3.00 3.15
C MET A 66 -4.41 -1.70 3.87
N PRO A 67 -3.37 -0.95 3.41
CA PRO A 67 -3.08 0.37 3.95
C PRO A 67 -4.12 1.43 3.55
N HIS A 68 -4.14 2.55 4.26
CA HIS A 68 -5.14 3.63 4.10
C HIS A 68 -4.57 4.88 3.42
N PRO A 69 -4.48 4.94 2.08
CA PRO A 69 -3.95 6.13 1.39
C PRO A 69 -4.83 7.37 1.62
N GLU A 70 -6.14 7.19 1.81
CA GLU A 70 -7.11 8.27 2.04
C GLU A 70 -6.88 9.01 3.36
N ARG A 71 -6.30 8.33 4.36
CA ARG A 71 -5.98 8.94 5.66
C ARG A 71 -4.75 9.85 5.59
N VAL A 72 -3.98 9.79 4.50
CA VAL A 72 -2.66 10.43 4.38
C VAL A 72 -2.46 11.11 3.01
N ILE A 73 -3.54 11.70 2.46
CA ILE A 73 -3.51 12.46 1.21
C ILE A 73 -2.91 13.86 1.35
N ARG A 74 -2.87 14.42 2.57
CA ARG A 74 -2.21 15.69 2.89
C ARG A 74 -0.95 15.44 3.69
N SER A 75 0.11 16.21 3.47
CA SER A 75 1.38 16.06 4.19
C SER A 75 1.21 16.17 5.70
N VAL A 76 0.38 17.12 6.16
CA VAL A 76 0.00 17.33 7.56
C VAL A 76 -0.65 16.11 8.24
N GLN A 77 -1.18 15.14 7.48
CA GLN A 77 -1.77 13.91 8.04
C GLN A 77 -0.74 12.80 8.26
N HIS A 78 0.49 12.94 7.76
CA HIS A 78 1.55 11.97 8.01
C HIS A 78 2.16 12.19 9.39
N SER A 79 2.36 11.10 10.14
CA SER A 79 3.06 11.14 11.43
C SER A 79 4.51 11.64 11.30
N TRP A 80 5.13 11.32 10.16
CA TRP A 80 6.43 11.84 9.74
C TRP A 80 6.42 12.04 8.23
N TYR A 81 6.99 13.14 7.76
CA TYR A 81 7.19 13.42 6.34
C TYR A 81 8.44 14.32 6.17
N PRO A 82 9.10 14.30 4.99
CA PRO A 82 10.18 15.23 4.66
C PRO A 82 9.74 16.69 4.69
N ASP A 83 10.60 17.59 5.18
CA ASP A 83 10.29 19.03 5.34
C ASP A 83 10.01 19.75 4.01
N ASP A 84 10.45 19.19 2.88
CA ASP A 84 10.28 19.76 1.54
C ASP A 84 8.94 19.41 0.90
N TRP A 85 8.09 18.62 1.55
CA TRP A 85 6.75 18.34 1.05
C TRP A 85 5.85 19.58 1.10
N GLY A 86 5.11 19.79 0.02
CA GLY A 86 4.03 20.78 -0.02
C GLY A 86 2.79 20.33 0.76
N LYS A 87 1.64 20.92 0.45
CA LYS A 87 0.35 20.57 1.07
C LYS A 87 -0.09 19.12 0.81
N ASP A 88 0.13 18.68 -0.42
CA ASP A 88 -0.36 17.39 -0.92
C ASP A 88 0.70 16.32 -0.75
N ALA A 89 0.30 15.20 -0.15
CA ALA A 89 1.17 14.06 0.00
C ALA A 89 1.11 13.16 -1.24
N PRO A 90 2.12 12.31 -1.46
CA PRO A 90 2.17 11.44 -2.63
C PRO A 90 0.93 10.57 -2.86
N TRP A 91 0.27 10.11 -1.78
CA TRP A 91 -0.91 9.24 -1.86
C TRP A 91 -2.13 9.91 -2.51
N LEU A 92 -2.19 11.25 -2.55
CA LEU A 92 -3.21 11.97 -3.31
C LEU A 92 -3.20 11.58 -4.81
N ARG A 93 -2.04 11.17 -5.33
CA ARG A 93 -1.88 10.79 -6.74
C ARG A 93 -2.76 9.60 -7.14
N VAL A 94 -3.07 8.67 -6.24
CA VAL A 94 -3.98 7.54 -6.53
C VAL A 94 -5.36 8.05 -6.95
N PHE A 95 -5.89 9.05 -6.24
CA PHE A 95 -7.19 9.65 -6.52
C PHE A 95 -7.18 10.52 -7.78
N HIS A 96 -6.09 11.25 -8.03
CA HIS A 96 -5.90 11.97 -9.29
C HIS A 96 -5.82 11.04 -10.50
N ASN A 97 -5.17 9.89 -10.38
CA ASN A 97 -5.12 8.90 -11.44
C ASN A 97 -6.52 8.37 -11.77
N ALA A 98 -7.32 8.05 -10.73
CA ALA A 98 -8.71 7.63 -10.92
C ALA A 98 -9.55 8.71 -11.63
N ARG A 99 -9.48 9.98 -11.18
CA ARG A 99 -10.19 11.09 -11.82
C ARG A 99 -9.73 11.29 -13.27
N ARG A 100 -8.43 11.21 -13.54
CA ARG A 100 -7.91 11.34 -14.90
C ARG A 100 -8.40 10.21 -15.82
N TRP A 101 -8.53 9.00 -15.30
CA TRP A 101 -8.96 7.83 -16.07
C TRP A 101 -10.41 7.94 -16.57
N VAL A 102 -11.32 8.54 -15.79
CA VAL A 102 -12.73 8.67 -16.18
C VAL A 102 -13.03 9.80 -17.19
N GLY A 103 -12.03 10.63 -17.55
CA GLY A 103 -12.24 11.89 -18.31
C GLY A 103 -12.76 13.02 -17.43
#